data_AF-A0A933XVL0-F1
#
_entry.id   AF-A0A933XVL0-F1
#
_cell.length_a   1.000
_cell.length_b   1.000
_cell.length_c   1.000
_cell.angle_alpha   90.00
_cell.angle_beta   90.00
_cell.angle_gamma   90.00
#
_symmetry.space_group_name_H-M   'P 1'
#
loop_
_entity.id
_entity.type
_entity.pdbx_description
1 polymer ?
#
loop_
_entity_poly.entity_id
_entity_poly.type
_entity_poly.pdbx_seq_one_letter_code
_entity_poly.pdbx_strand_id
1 'polypeptide(L)'
;MRNAIDLLSIATGRIGVPELYRLVISAPTSLDQLRSEEWKAKSYCYQCLAAADRAYKNPVQRSDFEIVADYFCVEFPNLSEKTRSVVVSTCTSMVDVLNRGILRQHFCSDTNLTPEATEQGKIILIDFPVKQFGEVGVFAQVLWKYAFQRTIERRNVVENPRPVFLWADEAQNFITSYDMQFQTTCRSSRVATVLLTQNVSNVYAALGGSEKGRVEAASLFANLNTKILHANSDPVTNEWAASIVGRTLQQFANGNTSSSNDDSSAAAFGIDWLGHTKNTSAGFSESFEWDLQPSEFLKLRTGGPANDWLVDAVVVRNGKAFAATGRNWLVTSFEQARRQKRRKR
;
A
#
# COMPACT_ATOMS: atom_id res chain seq x y z
N MET A 1 9.27 0.71 25.96
CA MET A 1 8.80 -0.47 25.20
C MET A 1 9.94 -1.42 24.82
N ARG A 2 11.03 -0.94 24.21
CA ARG A 2 12.19 -1.79 23.85
C ARG A 2 12.70 -2.67 25.00
N ASN A 3 13.01 -2.07 26.15
CA ASN A 3 13.49 -2.81 27.34
C ASN A 3 12.53 -3.92 27.80
N ALA A 4 11.22 -3.73 27.66
CA ALA A 4 10.22 -4.74 28.02
C ALA A 4 10.20 -5.91 27.02
N ILE A 5 10.40 -5.63 25.72
CA ILE A 5 10.51 -6.64 24.67
C ILE A 5 11.80 -7.45 24.86
N ASP A 6 12.92 -6.77 25.08
CA ASP A 6 14.23 -7.42 25.26
C ASP A 6 14.22 -8.29 26.53
N LEU A 7 13.63 -7.80 27.64
CA LEU A 7 13.47 -8.58 28.85
C LEU A 7 12.68 -9.88 28.61
N LEU A 8 11.54 -9.81 27.91
CA LEU A 8 10.74 -11.01 27.59
C LEU A 8 11.46 -11.97 26.67
N SER A 9 12.14 -11.43 25.66
CA SER A 9 12.91 -12.20 24.69
C SER A 9 14.01 -13.00 25.40
N ILE A 10 14.78 -12.37 26.29
CA ILE A 10 15.85 -13.02 27.07
C ILE A 10 15.26 -13.99 28.10
N ALA A 11 14.18 -13.61 28.80
CA ALA A 11 13.59 -14.42 29.86
C ALA A 11 12.90 -15.69 29.37
N THR A 12 12.23 -15.63 28.21
CA THR A 12 11.30 -16.69 27.78
C THR A 12 11.59 -17.23 26.38
N GLY A 13 12.47 -16.59 25.61
CA GLY A 13 12.73 -16.94 24.21
C GLY A 13 11.58 -16.63 23.24
N ARG A 14 10.48 -16.04 23.73
CA ARG A 14 9.30 -15.67 22.94
C ARG A 14 8.75 -14.31 23.35
N ILE A 15 8.04 -13.66 22.44
CA ILE A 15 7.41 -12.35 22.70
C ILE A 15 5.92 -12.51 22.50
N GLY A 16 5.16 -12.38 23.58
CA GLY A 16 3.70 -12.34 23.55
C GLY A 16 3.19 -10.99 24.05
N VAL A 17 2.19 -10.45 23.37
CA VAL A 17 1.61 -9.15 23.72
C VAL A 17 0.90 -9.17 25.09
N PRO A 18 0.19 -10.25 25.50
CA PRO A 18 -0.35 -10.35 26.85
C PRO A 18 0.73 -10.35 27.94
N GLU A 19 1.85 -11.04 27.70
CA GLU A 19 3.01 -11.08 28.60
C GLU A 19 3.68 -9.70 28.68
N LEU A 20 3.78 -8.98 27.56
CA LEU A 20 4.30 -7.61 27.51
C LEU A 20 3.45 -6.66 28.35
N TYR A 21 2.13 -6.76 28.24
CA TYR A 21 1.20 -6.02 29.08
C TYR A 21 1.45 -6.33 30.57
N ARG A 22 1.47 -7.61 30.95
CA ARG A 22 1.68 -8.06 32.34
C ARG A 22 3.00 -7.59 32.92
N LEU A 23 4.07 -7.59 32.11
CA LEU A 23 5.39 -7.13 32.52
C LEU A 23 5.35 -5.66 32.90
N VAL A 24 4.80 -4.82 32.01
CA VAL A 24 4.78 -3.36 32.22
C VAL A 24 3.93 -2.97 33.43
N ILE A 25 2.75 -3.57 33.62
CA ILE A 25 1.88 -3.23 34.75
C ILE A 25 2.38 -3.73 36.11
N SER A 26 3.29 -4.72 36.11
CA SER A 26 3.87 -5.28 37.33
C SER A 26 5.28 -4.78 37.63
N ALA A 27 5.80 -3.85 36.81
CA ALA A 27 7.08 -3.19 37.02
C ALA A 27 7.09 -2.43 38.37
N PRO A 28 8.26 -2.28 39.01
CA PRO A 28 8.34 -1.69 40.34
C PRO A 28 8.02 -0.20 40.29
N THR A 29 7.27 0.30 41.28
CA THR A 29 6.89 1.71 41.38
C THR A 29 7.82 2.53 42.28
N SER A 30 8.69 1.87 43.05
CA SER A 30 9.68 2.49 43.92
C SER A 30 10.86 1.55 44.21
N LEU A 31 11.96 2.09 44.71
CA LEU A 31 13.12 1.31 45.14
C LEU A 31 12.81 0.42 46.36
N ASP A 32 11.90 0.84 47.23
CA ASP A 32 11.46 0.02 48.38
C ASP A 32 10.67 -1.21 47.92
N GLN A 33 9.86 -1.06 46.87
CA GLN A 33 9.08 -2.16 46.33
C GLN A 33 9.98 -3.26 45.73
N LEU A 34 11.10 -2.90 45.13
CA LEU A 34 12.11 -3.88 44.64
C LEU A 34 12.64 -4.78 45.77
N ARG A 35 12.71 -4.26 46.99
CA ARG A 35 13.17 -5.01 48.17
C ARG A 35 12.06 -5.83 48.82
N SER A 36 10.80 -5.54 48.52
CA SER A 36 9.64 -6.23 49.08
C SER A 36 9.52 -7.66 48.56
N GLU A 37 9.48 -8.63 49.48
CA GLU A 37 9.23 -10.04 49.17
C GLU A 37 7.84 -10.26 48.57
N GLU A 38 6.85 -9.43 48.93
CA GLU A 38 5.51 -9.52 48.35
C GLU A 38 5.53 -9.22 46.84
N TRP A 39 6.25 -8.16 46.45
CA TRP A 39 6.37 -7.80 45.04
C TRP A 39 7.15 -8.85 44.26
N LYS A 40 8.28 -9.34 44.81
CA LYS A 40 9.05 -10.43 44.19
C LYS A 40 8.21 -11.69 43.98
N ALA A 41 7.32 -12.03 44.91
CA ALA A 41 6.47 -13.20 44.78
C ALA A 41 5.40 -13.06 43.68
N LYS A 42 4.78 -11.87 43.53
CA LYS A 42 3.62 -11.65 42.65
C LYS A 42 3.95 -11.00 41.29
N SER A 43 5.05 -10.27 41.19
CA SER A 43 5.39 -9.47 40.02
C SER A 43 5.86 -10.34 38.86
N TYR A 44 5.16 -10.24 37.74
CA TYR A 44 5.59 -10.87 36.50
C TYR A 44 6.89 -10.23 35.96
N CYS A 45 7.08 -8.92 36.17
CA CYS A 45 8.32 -8.23 35.85
C CYS A 45 9.51 -8.82 36.61
N TYR A 46 9.37 -9.04 37.93
CA TYR A 46 10.42 -9.70 38.72
C TYR A 46 10.70 -11.12 38.24
N GLN A 47 9.65 -11.91 37.98
CA GLN A 47 9.79 -13.27 37.45
C GLN A 47 10.56 -13.27 36.13
N CYS A 48 10.30 -12.32 35.23
CA CYS A 48 11.05 -12.17 33.99
C CYS A 48 12.50 -11.73 34.23
N LEU A 49 12.76 -10.79 35.14
CA LEU A 49 14.12 -10.39 35.51
C LEU A 49 14.93 -11.56 36.06
N ALA A 50 14.36 -12.35 36.96
CA ALA A 50 15.02 -13.51 37.55
C ALA A 50 15.23 -14.64 36.53
N ALA A 51 14.25 -14.88 35.64
CA ALA A 51 14.38 -15.86 34.57
C ALA A 51 15.45 -15.43 33.55
N ALA A 52 15.43 -14.16 33.13
CA ALA A 52 16.44 -13.59 32.25
C ALA A 52 17.82 -13.68 32.89
N ASP A 53 18.00 -13.32 34.15
CA ASP A 53 19.29 -13.41 34.86
C ASP A 53 19.88 -14.83 34.83
N ARG A 54 19.04 -15.86 35.02
CA ARG A 54 19.45 -17.27 34.98
C ARG A 54 19.65 -17.82 33.57
N ALA A 55 19.01 -17.26 32.56
CA ALA A 55 19.13 -17.73 31.18
C ALA A 55 20.57 -17.61 30.68
N TYR A 56 20.98 -18.56 29.84
CA TYR A 56 22.25 -18.46 29.11
C TYR A 56 22.23 -17.21 28.23
N LYS A 57 23.32 -16.43 28.28
CA LYS A 57 23.49 -15.22 27.47
C LYS A 57 24.86 -15.25 26.82
N ASN A 58 24.92 -14.94 25.54
CA ASN A 58 26.18 -14.58 24.89
C ASN A 58 26.67 -13.20 25.39
N PRO A 59 27.90 -12.77 25.07
CA PRO A 59 28.44 -11.49 25.56
C PRO A 59 27.59 -10.27 25.20
N VAL A 60 26.97 -10.26 24.01
CA VAL A 60 26.11 -9.16 23.55
C VAL A 60 24.81 -9.13 24.37
N GLN A 61 24.13 -10.27 24.48
CA GLN A 61 22.90 -10.41 25.26
C GLN A 61 23.11 -10.10 26.75
N ARG A 62 24.32 -10.33 27.27
CA ARG A 62 24.68 -9.97 28.63
C ARG A 62 24.72 -8.45 28.80
N SER A 63 25.37 -7.73 27.88
CA SER A 63 25.39 -6.27 27.88
C SER A 63 23.99 -5.67 27.68
N ASP A 64 23.18 -6.25 26.78
CA ASP A 64 21.79 -5.83 26.59
C ASP A 64 20.95 -6.07 27.85
N PHE A 65 21.14 -7.21 28.52
CA PHE A 65 20.46 -7.51 29.77
C PHE A 65 20.83 -6.54 30.91
N GLU A 66 22.09 -6.11 31.00
CA GLU A 66 22.53 -5.13 31.99
C GLU A 66 21.77 -3.80 31.83
N ILE A 67 21.65 -3.29 30.60
CA ILE A 67 20.87 -2.08 30.29
C ILE A 67 19.39 -2.27 30.66
N VAL A 68 18.82 -3.43 30.34
CA VAL A 68 17.42 -3.76 30.65
C VAL A 68 17.20 -3.84 32.16
N ALA A 69 18.12 -4.48 32.89
CA ALA A 69 18.05 -4.61 34.34
C ALA A 69 18.18 -3.24 35.01
N ASP A 70 19.12 -2.40 34.59
CA ASP A 70 19.28 -1.04 35.10
C ASP A 70 18.01 -0.20 34.85
N TYR A 71 17.39 -0.34 33.69
CA TYR A 71 16.14 0.35 33.41
C TYR A 71 15.05 -0.02 34.41
N PHE A 72 14.79 -1.32 34.65
CA PHE A 72 13.69 -1.74 35.53
C PHE A 72 14.02 -1.63 37.01
N CYS A 73 15.28 -1.81 37.40
CA CYS A 73 15.70 -1.85 38.80
C CYS A 73 16.22 -0.50 39.32
N VAL A 74 16.62 0.42 38.45
CA VAL A 74 17.20 1.71 38.83
C VAL A 74 16.41 2.87 38.23
N GLU A 75 16.27 2.94 36.91
CA GLU A 75 15.68 4.12 36.26
C GLU A 75 14.17 4.23 36.52
N PHE A 76 13.41 3.21 36.13
CA PHE A 76 11.95 3.18 36.20
C PHE A 76 11.35 3.44 37.61
N PRO A 77 11.86 2.84 38.70
CA PRO A 77 11.38 3.14 40.05
C PRO A 77 11.76 4.55 40.53
N ASN A 78 12.83 5.15 39.99
CA ASN A 78 13.24 6.52 40.32
C ASN A 78 12.50 7.59 39.50
N LEU A 79 11.78 7.21 38.44
CA LEU A 79 10.92 8.13 37.70
C LEU A 79 9.81 8.70 38.60
N SER A 80 9.44 9.95 38.33
CA SER A 80 8.26 10.55 38.96
C SER A 80 7.01 9.72 38.68
N GLU A 81 6.06 9.70 39.63
CA GLU A 81 4.80 8.97 39.49
C GLU A 81 4.05 9.34 38.20
N LYS A 82 4.01 10.63 37.87
CA LYS A 82 3.38 11.13 36.64
C LYS A 82 4.07 10.59 35.39
N THR A 83 5.40 10.64 35.32
CA THR A 83 6.17 10.13 34.18
C THR A 83 5.97 8.64 33.99
N ARG A 84 6.03 7.87 35.09
CA ARG A 84 5.83 6.42 35.05
C ARG A 84 4.42 6.07 34.59
N SER A 85 3.40 6.76 35.09
CA SER A 85 2.00 6.59 34.66
C SER A 85 1.84 6.84 33.16
N VAL A 86 2.49 7.88 32.61
CA VAL A 86 2.48 8.14 31.15
C VAL A 86 3.13 6.98 30.38
N VAL A 87 4.28 6.46 30.84
CA VAL A 87 4.96 5.33 30.19
C VAL A 87 4.07 4.08 30.18
N VAL A 88 3.47 3.73 31.33
CA VAL A 88 2.58 2.58 31.46
C VAL A 88 1.33 2.76 30.61
N SER A 89 0.67 3.91 30.69
CA SER A 89 -0.55 4.22 29.91
C SER A 89 -0.28 4.16 28.40
N THR A 90 0.83 4.73 27.95
CA THR A 90 1.22 4.70 26.53
C THR A 90 1.47 3.26 26.07
N CYS A 91 2.25 2.49 26.82
CA CYS A 91 2.54 1.09 26.45
C CYS A 91 1.26 0.24 26.46
N THR A 92 0.46 0.34 27.51
CA THR A 92 -0.79 -0.43 27.67
C THR A 92 -1.81 -0.09 26.58
N SER A 93 -1.95 1.19 26.23
CA SER A 93 -2.83 1.62 25.13
C SER A 93 -2.38 1.09 23.77
N MET A 94 -1.07 1.08 23.50
CA MET A 94 -0.52 0.54 22.24
C MET A 94 -0.78 -0.96 22.08
N VAL A 95 -0.71 -1.73 23.17
CA VAL A 95 -0.90 -3.20 23.13
C VAL A 95 -2.35 -3.64 23.30
N ASP A 96 -3.24 -2.76 23.77
CA ASP A 96 -4.63 -3.10 24.11
C ASP A 96 -5.40 -3.67 22.90
N VAL A 97 -5.18 -3.09 21.72
CA VAL A 97 -5.81 -3.53 20.46
C VAL A 97 -5.50 -4.99 20.14
N LEU A 98 -4.26 -5.44 20.40
CA LEU A 98 -3.82 -6.83 20.20
C LEU A 98 -4.19 -7.76 21.37
N ASN A 99 -4.61 -7.21 22.51
CA ASN A 99 -5.06 -7.97 23.68
C ASN A 99 -6.57 -8.24 23.70
N ARG A 100 -7.33 -7.78 22.71
CA ARG A 100 -8.80 -7.92 22.67
C ARG A 100 -9.31 -8.56 21.38
N GLY A 101 -10.49 -9.16 21.49
CA GLY A 101 -11.30 -9.62 20.36
C GLY A 101 -10.56 -10.51 19.37
N ILE A 102 -10.82 -10.27 18.09
CA ILE A 102 -10.29 -11.07 16.97
C ILE A 102 -8.76 -10.99 16.86
N LEU A 103 -8.15 -9.84 17.19
CA LEU A 103 -6.71 -9.67 17.04
C LEU A 103 -5.94 -10.50 18.05
N ARG A 104 -6.41 -10.55 19.31
CA ARG A 104 -5.83 -11.47 20.30
C ARG A 104 -5.93 -12.92 19.85
N GLN A 105 -7.11 -13.31 19.37
CA GLN A 105 -7.35 -14.67 18.92
C GLN A 105 -6.42 -15.06 17.77
N HIS A 106 -6.22 -14.19 16.78
CA HIS A 106 -5.48 -14.54 15.57
C HIS A 106 -3.96 -14.28 15.65
N PHE A 107 -3.50 -13.34 16.50
CA PHE A 107 -2.09 -12.95 16.55
C PHE A 107 -1.39 -13.22 17.88
N CYS A 108 -2.14 -13.41 18.97
CA CYS A 108 -1.59 -13.56 20.32
C CYS A 108 -2.01 -14.88 20.98
N SER A 109 -2.36 -15.89 20.18
CA SER A 109 -2.67 -17.25 20.64
C SER A 109 -1.84 -18.28 19.87
N ASP A 110 -2.32 -19.52 19.75
CA ASP A 110 -1.61 -20.56 19.01
C ASP A 110 -1.54 -20.22 17.52
N THR A 111 -0.36 -20.39 16.93
CA THR A 111 -0.11 -20.11 15.51
C THR A 111 -0.24 -21.39 14.70
N ASN A 112 -1.13 -21.39 13.71
CA ASN A 112 -1.33 -22.50 12.77
C ASN A 112 -0.85 -22.19 11.34
N LEU A 113 -0.45 -20.93 11.09
CA LEU A 113 -0.12 -20.44 9.77
C LEU A 113 0.97 -19.37 9.89
N THR A 114 1.98 -19.47 9.03
CA THR A 114 3.06 -18.48 8.92
C THR A 114 3.26 -18.09 7.46
N PRO A 115 3.84 -16.92 7.16
CA PRO A 115 4.03 -16.47 5.78
C PRO A 115 4.91 -17.41 4.92
N GLU A 116 5.83 -18.15 5.53
CA GLU A 116 6.73 -19.12 4.89
C GLU A 116 5.96 -20.26 4.19
N ALA A 117 4.71 -20.51 4.58
CA ALA A 117 3.82 -21.44 3.90
C ALA A 117 3.69 -21.13 2.39
N THR A 118 3.82 -19.86 1.99
CA THR A 118 3.78 -19.44 0.58
C THR A 118 4.95 -19.96 -0.24
N GLU A 119 6.12 -20.19 0.38
CA GLU A 119 7.31 -20.74 -0.29
C GLU A 119 7.08 -22.21 -0.70
N GLN A 120 6.22 -22.92 0.05
CA GLN A 120 5.77 -24.28 -0.24
C GLN A 120 4.65 -24.32 -1.30
N GLY A 121 4.27 -23.17 -1.87
CA GLY A 121 3.23 -23.06 -2.89
C GLY A 121 1.81 -22.98 -2.34
N LYS A 122 1.63 -22.77 -1.03
CA LYS A 122 0.30 -22.54 -0.44
C LYS A 122 -0.16 -21.12 -0.74
N ILE A 123 -1.46 -20.95 -0.94
CA ILE A 123 -2.09 -19.64 -1.06
C ILE A 123 -2.72 -19.29 0.29
N ILE A 124 -2.33 -18.15 0.84
CA ILE A 124 -2.89 -17.63 2.08
C ILE A 124 -3.96 -16.61 1.72
N LEU A 125 -5.20 -16.89 2.10
CA LEU A 125 -6.32 -15.95 1.99
C LEU A 125 -6.57 -15.32 3.36
N ILE A 126 -6.52 -14.00 3.43
CA ILE A 126 -6.83 -13.26 4.65
C ILE A 126 -8.28 -12.77 4.58
N ASP A 127 -9.15 -13.41 5.34
CA ASP A 127 -10.61 -13.16 5.33
C ASP A 127 -11.04 -12.31 6.53
N PHE A 128 -10.71 -11.01 6.49
CA PHE A 128 -11.21 -10.03 7.46
C PHE A 128 -11.98 -8.92 6.75
N PRO A 129 -13.18 -9.21 6.19
CA PRO A 129 -13.93 -8.25 5.40
C PRO A 129 -14.18 -6.97 6.19
N VAL A 130 -13.76 -5.85 5.61
CA VAL A 130 -13.82 -4.51 6.25
C VAL A 130 -15.26 -4.17 6.68
N LYS A 131 -16.27 -4.61 5.93
CA LYS A 131 -17.69 -4.38 6.27
C LYS A 131 -18.16 -5.09 7.54
N GLN A 132 -17.50 -6.19 7.92
CA GLN A 132 -17.86 -6.96 9.12
C GLN A 132 -17.05 -6.53 10.34
N PHE A 133 -15.75 -6.27 10.15
CA PHE A 133 -14.80 -6.05 11.24
C PHE A 133 -14.33 -4.59 11.38
N GLY A 134 -14.73 -3.70 10.47
CA GLY A 134 -14.34 -2.30 10.47
C GLY A 134 -12.82 -2.10 10.45
N GLU A 135 -12.35 -1.11 11.20
CA GLU A 135 -10.93 -0.75 11.31
C GLU A 135 -10.07 -1.88 11.87
N VAL A 136 -10.61 -2.71 12.77
CA VAL A 136 -9.89 -3.85 13.35
C VAL A 136 -9.57 -4.89 12.27
N GLY A 137 -10.49 -5.11 11.33
CA GLY A 137 -10.26 -5.98 10.17
C GLY A 137 -9.22 -5.44 9.21
N VAL A 138 -9.18 -4.12 9.00
CA VAL A 138 -8.12 -3.46 8.22
C VAL A 138 -6.78 -3.65 8.90
N PHE A 139 -6.69 -3.38 10.20
CA PHE A 139 -5.47 -3.54 10.98
C PHE A 139 -4.94 -4.98 10.93
N ALA A 140 -5.82 -5.98 11.09
CA ALA A 140 -5.46 -7.39 10.97
C ALA A 140 -4.80 -7.71 9.61
N GLN A 141 -5.41 -7.23 8.52
CA GLN A 141 -4.91 -7.45 7.16
C GLN A 141 -3.58 -6.75 6.92
N VAL A 142 -3.43 -5.50 7.38
CA VAL A 142 -2.17 -4.75 7.28
C VAL A 142 -1.06 -5.46 8.06
N LEU A 143 -1.35 -5.97 9.26
CA LEU A 143 -0.38 -6.67 10.08
C LEU A 143 0.08 -7.99 9.44
N TRP A 144 -0.86 -8.77 8.88
CA TRP A 144 -0.53 -9.98 8.12
C TRP A 144 0.30 -9.66 6.88
N LYS A 145 -0.09 -8.63 6.12
CA LYS A 145 0.65 -8.17 4.95
C LYS A 145 2.08 -7.76 5.32
N TYR A 146 2.24 -6.99 6.40
CA TYR A 146 3.55 -6.56 6.88
C TYR A 146 4.41 -7.76 7.30
N ALA A 147 3.83 -8.73 8.02
CA ALA A 147 4.53 -9.96 8.39
C ALA A 147 4.97 -10.76 7.15
N PHE A 148 4.11 -10.86 6.14
CA PHE A 148 4.45 -11.47 4.86
C PHE A 148 5.60 -10.75 4.15
N GLN A 149 5.51 -9.42 4.00
CA GLN A 149 6.54 -8.60 3.37
C GLN A 149 7.89 -8.78 4.08
N ARG A 150 7.89 -8.73 5.42
CA ARG A 150 9.11 -8.88 6.23
C ARG A 150 9.75 -10.25 6.10
N THR A 151 8.93 -11.30 6.00
CA THR A 151 9.38 -12.69 5.88
C THR A 151 9.97 -12.93 4.50
N ILE A 152 9.25 -12.53 3.46
CA ILE A 152 9.65 -12.81 2.08
C ILE A 152 10.90 -12.02 1.66
N GLU A 153 11.15 -10.85 2.24
CA GLU A 153 12.39 -10.08 2.05
C GLU A 153 13.62 -10.77 2.67
N ARG A 154 13.43 -11.62 3.68
CA ARG A 154 14.53 -12.33 4.36
C ARG A 154 14.82 -13.70 3.75
N ARG A 155 14.01 -14.15 2.80
CA ARG A 155 14.09 -15.51 2.26
C ARG A 155 15.34 -15.72 1.42
N ASN A 156 15.86 -16.94 1.43
CA ASN A 156 16.89 -17.36 0.50
C ASN A 156 16.25 -17.82 -0.82
N VAL A 157 16.28 -16.97 -1.85
CA VAL A 157 15.73 -17.27 -3.19
C VAL A 157 16.50 -18.37 -3.94
N VAL A 158 17.69 -18.77 -3.49
CA VAL A 158 18.40 -19.93 -4.06
C VAL A 158 17.80 -21.23 -3.54
N GLU A 159 17.54 -21.30 -2.24
CA GLU A 159 16.89 -22.47 -1.60
C GLU A 159 15.40 -22.55 -1.95
N ASN A 160 14.71 -21.41 -1.96
CA ASN A 160 13.28 -21.29 -2.25
C ASN A 160 13.04 -20.42 -3.50
N PRO A 161 13.28 -20.95 -4.71
CA PRO A 161 13.23 -20.19 -5.96
C PRO A 161 11.82 -19.82 -6.44
N ARG A 162 10.78 -20.36 -5.79
CA ARG A 162 9.38 -20.21 -6.18
C ARG A 162 8.96 -18.73 -6.15
N PRO A 163 8.46 -18.18 -7.27
CA PRO A 163 7.81 -16.87 -7.26
C PRO A 163 6.57 -16.92 -6.37
N VAL A 164 6.39 -15.90 -5.54
CA VAL A 164 5.19 -15.71 -4.72
C VAL A 164 4.51 -14.41 -5.12
N PHE A 165 3.29 -14.19 -4.67
CA PHE A 165 2.57 -12.96 -4.97
C PHE A 165 1.94 -12.34 -3.73
N LEU A 166 1.80 -11.02 -3.78
CA LEU A 166 0.96 -10.24 -2.89
C LEU A 166 -0.22 -9.73 -3.71
N TRP A 167 -1.43 -10.12 -3.36
CA TRP A 167 -2.65 -9.67 -4.03
C TRP A 167 -3.53 -8.92 -3.06
N ALA A 168 -3.84 -7.66 -3.37
CA ALA A 168 -4.71 -6.81 -2.56
C ALA A 168 -5.82 -6.20 -3.42
N ASP A 169 -7.05 -6.63 -3.16
CA ASP A 169 -8.24 -5.94 -3.65
C ASP A 169 -8.55 -4.74 -2.75
N GLU A 170 -9.10 -3.66 -3.32
CA GLU A 170 -9.34 -2.38 -2.62
C GLU A 170 -8.11 -1.92 -1.80
N ALA A 171 -6.95 -1.98 -2.45
CA ALA A 171 -5.62 -1.84 -1.86
C ALA A 171 -5.42 -0.52 -1.11
N GLN A 172 -6.16 0.55 -1.44
CA GLN A 172 -6.12 1.82 -0.72
C GLN A 172 -6.39 1.66 0.78
N ASN A 173 -7.16 0.64 1.20
CA ASN A 173 -7.43 0.41 2.62
C ASN A 173 -6.22 -0.18 3.36
N PHE A 174 -5.27 -0.75 2.63
CA PHE A 174 -4.18 -1.54 3.20
C PHE A 174 -2.81 -0.93 2.91
N ILE A 175 -2.70 0.08 2.04
CA ILE A 175 -1.42 0.71 1.68
C ILE A 175 -0.84 1.47 2.88
N THR A 176 0.46 1.32 3.08
CA THR A 176 1.27 1.96 4.11
C THR A 176 2.56 2.49 3.47
N SER A 177 3.29 3.37 4.16
CA SER A 177 4.58 3.85 3.67
C SER A 177 5.62 2.72 3.52
N TYR A 178 5.47 1.59 4.23
CA TYR A 178 6.37 0.44 4.07
C TYR A 178 6.21 -0.23 2.70
N ASP A 179 5.03 -0.16 2.08
CA ASP A 179 4.80 -0.80 0.78
C ASP A 179 5.71 -0.25 -0.31
N MET A 180 6.05 1.03 -0.25
CA MET A 180 7.01 1.61 -1.19
C MET A 180 8.40 0.99 -1.03
N GLN A 181 8.86 0.87 0.21
CA GLN A 181 10.16 0.27 0.52
C GLN A 181 10.19 -1.19 0.08
N PHE A 182 9.10 -1.90 0.34
CA PHE A 182 8.93 -3.27 -0.13
C PHE A 182 8.97 -3.36 -1.65
N GLN A 183 8.29 -2.48 -2.39
CA GLN A 183 8.28 -2.56 -3.86
C GLN A 183 9.68 -2.40 -4.48
N THR A 184 10.59 -1.64 -3.87
CA THR A 184 11.95 -1.48 -4.42
C THR A 184 12.81 -2.74 -4.28
N THR A 185 12.53 -3.59 -3.28
CA THR A 185 13.31 -4.80 -2.97
C THR A 185 12.61 -6.09 -3.42
N CYS A 186 11.28 -6.09 -3.57
CA CYS A 186 10.48 -7.30 -3.76
C CYS A 186 10.84 -8.10 -5.03
N ARG A 187 11.41 -7.45 -6.05
CA ARG A 187 11.86 -8.08 -7.29
C ARG A 187 12.99 -9.07 -7.05
N SER A 188 14.01 -8.73 -6.25
CA SER A 188 15.11 -9.65 -5.94
C SER A 188 14.61 -10.85 -5.15
N SER A 189 13.57 -10.62 -4.34
CA SER A 189 12.84 -11.63 -3.60
C SER A 189 11.78 -12.34 -4.46
N ARG A 190 11.76 -12.21 -5.79
CA ARG A 190 10.81 -12.86 -6.72
C ARG A 190 9.34 -12.77 -6.30
N VAL A 191 8.90 -11.61 -5.84
CA VAL A 191 7.50 -11.34 -5.48
C VAL A 191 6.80 -10.55 -6.58
N ALA A 192 5.60 -10.98 -6.96
CA ALA A 192 4.70 -10.20 -7.81
C ALA A 192 3.65 -9.49 -6.95
N THR A 193 3.64 -8.16 -6.97
CA THR A 193 2.62 -7.38 -6.27
C THR A 193 1.50 -6.99 -7.23
N VAL A 194 0.26 -7.29 -6.86
CA VAL A 194 -0.96 -6.92 -7.58
C VAL A 194 -1.85 -6.13 -6.65
N LEU A 195 -2.07 -4.86 -6.98
CA LEU A 195 -2.89 -3.93 -6.22
C LEU A 195 -4.06 -3.47 -7.10
N LEU A 196 -5.28 -3.61 -6.59
CA LEU A 196 -6.49 -3.12 -7.25
C LEU A 196 -7.00 -1.93 -6.44
N THR A 197 -7.22 -0.79 -7.09
CA THR A 197 -7.78 0.41 -6.47
C THR A 197 -8.77 1.03 -7.45
N GLN A 198 -9.78 1.71 -6.91
CA GLN A 198 -10.79 2.40 -7.71
C GLN A 198 -10.21 3.62 -8.43
N ASN A 199 -9.37 4.40 -7.76
CA ASN A 199 -8.77 5.61 -8.30
C ASN A 199 -7.48 5.96 -7.55
N VAL A 200 -6.69 6.86 -8.14
CA VAL A 200 -5.44 7.36 -7.58
C VAL A 200 -5.67 8.24 -6.36
N SER A 201 -6.75 9.04 -6.39
CA SER A 201 -7.15 9.95 -5.32
C SER A 201 -7.34 9.25 -3.97
N ASN A 202 -7.89 8.03 -3.98
CA ASN A 202 -8.06 7.19 -2.79
C ASN A 202 -6.72 6.75 -2.19
N VAL A 203 -5.71 6.50 -3.03
CA VAL A 203 -4.36 6.15 -2.56
C VAL A 203 -3.69 7.36 -1.92
N TYR A 204 -3.84 8.55 -2.52
CA TYR A 204 -3.35 9.79 -1.91
C TYR A 204 -4.01 10.05 -0.56
N ALA A 205 -5.32 9.84 -0.45
CA ALA A 205 -6.04 9.98 0.82
C ALA A 205 -5.56 8.96 1.87
N ALA A 206 -5.34 7.70 1.48
CA ALA A 206 -4.85 6.65 2.38
C ALA A 206 -3.44 6.94 2.95
N LEU A 207 -2.58 7.63 2.18
CA LEU A 207 -1.25 8.06 2.63
C LEU A 207 -1.26 9.44 3.34
N GLY A 208 -2.42 9.85 3.86
CA GLY A 208 -2.58 11.04 4.69
C GLY A 208 -2.81 12.34 3.93
N GLY A 209 -3.03 12.30 2.60
CA GLY A 209 -3.45 13.45 1.79
C GLY A 209 -2.45 14.60 1.64
N SER A 210 -1.34 14.55 2.36
CA SER A 210 -0.26 15.54 2.30
C SER A 210 0.60 15.40 1.03
N GLU A 211 1.42 16.41 0.73
CA GLU A 211 2.38 16.34 -0.37
C GLU A 211 3.33 15.15 -0.23
N LYS A 212 3.74 14.84 1.01
CA LYS A 212 4.51 13.63 1.31
C LYS A 212 3.76 12.39 0.83
N GLY A 213 2.47 12.25 1.17
CA GLY A 213 1.65 11.11 0.74
C GLY A 213 1.52 10.98 -0.78
N ARG A 214 1.47 12.10 -1.51
CA ARG A 214 1.49 12.10 -2.99
C ARG A 214 2.80 11.61 -3.56
N VAL A 215 3.93 12.08 -3.02
CA VAL A 215 5.28 11.60 -3.41
C VAL A 215 5.40 10.11 -3.11
N GLU A 216 4.89 9.66 -1.97
CA GLU A 216 4.89 8.26 -1.59
C GLU A 216 4.07 7.39 -2.56
N ALA A 217 2.85 7.82 -2.91
CA ALA A 217 2.03 7.15 -3.90
C ALA A 217 2.70 7.14 -5.30
N ALA A 218 3.29 8.24 -5.74
CA ALA A 218 3.99 8.31 -7.01
C ALA A 218 5.15 7.30 -7.08
N SER A 219 5.92 7.19 -5.99
CA SER A 219 6.98 6.20 -5.84
C SER A 219 6.44 4.77 -5.89
N LEU A 220 5.33 4.49 -5.18
CA LEU A 220 4.66 3.20 -5.23
C LEU A 220 4.24 2.84 -6.67
N PHE A 221 3.57 3.76 -7.37
CA PHE A 221 3.11 3.54 -8.73
C PHE A 221 4.25 3.39 -9.73
N ALA A 222 5.37 4.09 -9.54
CA ALA A 222 6.54 3.96 -10.40
C ALA A 222 7.12 2.54 -10.38
N ASN A 223 7.13 1.89 -9.22
CA ASN A 223 7.62 0.51 -9.07
C ASN A 223 6.65 -0.56 -9.60
N LEU A 224 5.38 -0.20 -9.83
CA LEU A 224 4.39 -1.08 -10.45
C LEU A 224 4.49 -1.02 -11.98
N ASN A 225 5.25 -1.96 -12.56
CA ASN A 225 5.62 -1.95 -13.99
C ASN A 225 4.47 -2.08 -14.98
N THR A 226 3.43 -2.84 -14.62
CA THR A 226 2.25 -3.05 -15.47
C THR A 226 1.07 -2.35 -14.83
N LYS A 227 0.38 -1.51 -15.61
CA LYS A 227 -0.82 -0.78 -15.18
C LYS A 227 -1.97 -1.19 -16.09
N ILE A 228 -3.07 -1.60 -15.48
CA ILE A 228 -4.30 -1.99 -16.17
C ILE A 228 -5.38 -1.01 -15.74
N LEU A 229 -5.71 -0.11 -16.65
CA LEU A 229 -6.57 1.03 -16.40
C LEU A 229 -7.93 0.75 -17.01
N HIS A 230 -8.96 0.68 -16.17
CA HIS A 230 -10.32 0.43 -16.58
C HIS A 230 -11.09 1.75 -16.76
N ALA A 231 -12.35 1.65 -17.16
CA ALA A 231 -13.27 2.79 -17.20
C ALA A 231 -13.25 3.57 -15.88
N ASN A 232 -13.02 4.88 -15.95
CA ASN A 232 -12.85 5.72 -14.77
C ASN A 232 -13.36 7.14 -15.00
N SER A 233 -14.04 7.71 -14.00
CA SER A 233 -14.65 9.04 -14.05
C SER A 233 -13.90 10.11 -13.23
N ASP A 234 -12.81 9.74 -12.55
CA ASP A 234 -11.98 10.67 -11.77
C ASP A 234 -10.98 11.39 -12.69
N PRO A 235 -11.08 12.72 -12.86
CA PRO A 235 -10.17 13.46 -13.73
C PRO A 235 -8.71 13.29 -13.34
N VAL A 236 -8.41 13.25 -12.04
CA VAL A 236 -7.04 13.10 -11.51
C VAL A 236 -6.43 11.78 -11.97
N THR A 237 -7.20 10.69 -11.89
CA THR A 237 -6.76 9.37 -12.33
C THR A 237 -6.59 9.32 -13.85
N ASN A 238 -7.49 9.92 -14.62
CA ASN A 238 -7.44 9.91 -16.08
C ASN A 238 -6.28 10.75 -16.63
N GLU A 239 -6.02 11.92 -16.05
CA GLU A 239 -4.85 12.75 -16.38
C GLU A 239 -3.55 12.06 -15.99
N TRP A 240 -3.49 11.46 -14.80
CA TRP A 240 -2.35 10.66 -14.38
C TRP A 240 -2.07 9.51 -15.36
N ALA A 241 -3.11 8.79 -15.77
CA ALA A 241 -3.01 7.69 -16.71
C ALA A 241 -2.51 8.14 -18.10
N ALA A 242 -3.04 9.24 -18.62
CA ALA A 242 -2.57 9.86 -19.86
C ALA A 242 -1.09 10.30 -19.73
N SER A 243 -0.70 10.82 -18.56
CA SER A 243 0.68 11.23 -18.30
C SER A 243 1.69 10.09 -18.34
N ILE A 244 1.28 8.87 -17.95
CA ILE A 244 2.13 7.67 -18.01
C ILE A 244 2.37 7.23 -19.46
N VAL A 245 1.38 7.37 -20.33
CA VAL A 245 1.49 7.05 -21.76
C VAL A 245 2.39 8.07 -22.45
N GLY A 246 2.20 9.36 -22.15
CA GLY A 246 2.99 10.46 -22.68
C GLY A 246 2.32 11.21 -23.83
N ARG A 247 3.10 12.09 -24.46
CA ARG A 247 2.66 12.97 -25.54
C ARG A 247 3.42 12.67 -26.83
N THR A 248 2.74 12.84 -27.96
CA THR A 248 3.30 12.68 -29.30
C THR A 248 3.09 13.95 -30.11
N LEU A 249 4.00 14.22 -31.04
CA LEU A 249 3.82 15.31 -32.00
C LEU A 249 2.61 15.00 -32.89
N GLN A 250 1.59 15.86 -32.84
CA GLN A 250 0.41 15.77 -33.69
C GLN A 250 0.40 16.96 -34.65
N GLN A 251 0.14 16.66 -35.92
CA GLN A 251 0.04 17.68 -36.97
C GLN A 251 -1.43 18.07 -37.12
N PHE A 252 -1.72 19.35 -36.91
CA PHE A 252 -3.03 19.94 -37.13
C PHE A 252 -3.01 20.70 -38.44
N ALA A 253 -3.95 20.38 -39.32
CA ALA A 253 -4.21 21.15 -40.53
C ALA A 253 -5.32 22.15 -40.22
N ASN A 254 -4.97 23.43 -40.14
CA ASN A 254 -5.93 24.52 -39.95
C ASN A 254 -6.24 25.14 -41.31
N GLY A 255 -7.51 25.06 -41.72
CA GLY A 255 -8.02 25.75 -42.90
C GLY A 255 -8.83 26.97 -42.48
N ASN A 256 -8.30 28.17 -42.71
CA ASN A 256 -9.06 29.40 -42.52
C ASN A 256 -9.67 29.83 -43.86
N THR A 257 -11.01 29.89 -43.92
CA THR A 257 -11.70 30.53 -45.04
C THR A 257 -12.16 31.91 -44.59
N SER A 258 -11.37 32.94 -44.88
CA SER A 258 -11.80 34.32 -44.70
C SER A 258 -12.59 34.76 -45.93
N SER A 259 -13.91 34.91 -45.80
CA SER A 259 -14.70 35.70 -46.74
C SER A 259 -14.62 37.16 -46.32
N SER A 260 -13.79 37.95 -46.99
CA SER A 260 -13.82 39.41 -46.87
C SER A 260 -15.12 39.92 -47.49
N ASN A 261 -16.03 40.44 -46.65
CA ASN A 261 -17.17 41.24 -47.09
C ASN A 261 -16.70 42.70 -47.22
N ASP A 262 -15.88 42.98 -48.23
CA ASP A 262 -15.58 44.34 -48.66
C ASP A 262 -15.91 44.43 -50.15
N ASP A 263 -17.00 45.13 -50.45
CA ASP A 263 -17.14 46.08 -51.57
C ASP A 263 -18.62 46.25 -51.97
N SER A 264 -19.32 47.12 -51.24
CA SER A 264 -20.62 47.66 -51.68
C SER A 264 -20.52 48.55 -52.92
N SER A 265 -19.31 48.78 -53.45
CA SER A 265 -19.02 49.61 -54.63
C SER A 265 -18.79 48.77 -55.90
N ALA A 266 -18.26 47.55 -55.79
CA ALA A 266 -17.97 46.69 -56.96
C ALA A 266 -19.23 46.06 -57.57
N ALA A 267 -20.26 45.80 -56.75
CA ALA A 267 -21.56 45.27 -57.20
C ALA A 267 -22.35 46.28 -58.06
N ALA A 268 -22.14 47.59 -57.88
CA ALA A 268 -22.86 48.63 -58.62
C ALA A 268 -22.35 48.82 -60.07
N PHE A 269 -21.09 48.44 -60.35
CA PHE A 269 -20.47 48.61 -61.66
C PHE A 269 -20.27 47.29 -62.43
N GLY A 270 -20.81 46.17 -61.95
CA GLY A 270 -20.81 44.90 -62.67
C GLY A 270 -19.41 44.29 -62.93
N ILE A 271 -18.43 44.64 -62.08
CA ILE A 271 -17.02 44.22 -62.23
C ILE A 271 -16.66 43.06 -61.27
N ASP A 272 -17.66 42.30 -60.82
CA ASP A 272 -17.52 41.17 -59.87
C ASP A 272 -16.55 40.08 -60.36
N TRP A 273 -16.37 39.96 -61.67
CA TRP A 273 -15.50 38.95 -62.28
C TRP A 273 -13.98 39.23 -62.17
N LEU A 274 -13.57 40.42 -61.73
CA LEU A 274 -12.15 40.78 -61.56
C LEU A 274 -11.62 40.56 -60.12
N GLY A 275 -12.47 40.16 -59.17
CA GLY A 275 -12.16 40.22 -57.73
C GLY A 275 -12.16 38.91 -56.93
N HIS A 276 -12.26 37.73 -57.54
CA HIS A 276 -12.32 36.47 -56.78
C HIS A 276 -10.93 35.94 -56.38
N THR A 277 -10.22 36.66 -55.53
CA THR A 277 -9.05 36.09 -54.84
C THR A 277 -9.54 35.32 -53.61
N LYS A 278 -9.94 34.05 -53.79
CA LYS A 278 -10.12 33.12 -52.66
C LYS A 278 -8.74 32.80 -52.08
N ASN A 279 -8.27 33.61 -51.14
CA ASN A 279 -7.08 33.30 -50.35
C ASN A 279 -7.41 32.12 -49.43
N THR A 280 -7.13 30.90 -49.89
CA THR A 280 -7.19 29.68 -49.08
C THR A 280 -5.81 29.48 -48.47
N SER A 281 -5.67 29.89 -47.22
CA SER A 281 -4.47 29.62 -46.42
C SER A 281 -4.67 28.32 -45.66
N ALA A 282 -3.87 27.31 -45.99
CA ALA A 282 -3.75 26.07 -45.22
C ALA A 282 -2.48 26.16 -44.36
N GLY A 283 -2.67 26.32 -43.05
CA GLY A 283 -1.58 26.30 -42.08
C GLY A 283 -1.44 24.90 -41.50
N PHE A 284 -0.24 24.32 -41.55
CA PHE A 284 0.09 23.15 -40.76
C PHE A 284 0.73 23.64 -39.46
N SER A 285 0.14 23.29 -38.32
CA SER A 285 0.72 23.55 -37.00
C SER A 285 0.97 22.23 -36.31
N GLU A 286 2.17 22.05 -35.77
CA GLU A 286 2.51 20.87 -34.98
C GLU A 286 2.41 21.22 -33.49
N SER A 287 1.72 20.39 -32.70
CA SER A 287 1.71 20.51 -31.24
C SER A 287 1.89 19.15 -30.58
N PHE A 288 2.51 19.15 -29.40
CA PHE A 288 2.65 17.95 -28.58
C PHE A 288 1.38 17.72 -27.77
N GLU A 289 0.61 16.71 -28.15
CA GLU A 289 -0.65 16.35 -27.52
C GLU A 289 -0.59 14.94 -26.91
N TRP A 290 -1.51 14.65 -25.99
CA TRP A 290 -1.62 13.32 -25.39
C TRP A 290 -1.84 12.24 -26.45
N ASP A 291 -1.01 11.19 -26.44
CA ASP A 291 -1.21 10.01 -27.31
C ASP A 291 -2.45 9.22 -26.87
N LEU A 292 -2.80 9.29 -25.58
CA LEU A 292 -4.06 8.82 -25.03
C LEU A 292 -4.76 9.96 -24.29
N GLN A 293 -5.89 10.41 -24.83
CA GLN A 293 -6.66 11.50 -24.23
C GLN A 293 -7.35 11.03 -22.93
N PRO A 294 -7.36 11.84 -21.85
CA PRO A 294 -8.05 11.49 -20.60
C PRO A 294 -9.56 11.16 -20.78
N SER A 295 -10.20 11.74 -21.79
CA SER A 295 -11.61 11.49 -22.11
C SER A 295 -11.88 10.09 -22.66
N GLU A 296 -10.87 9.37 -23.17
CA GLU A 296 -11.04 8.01 -23.68
C GLU A 296 -11.40 7.02 -22.56
N PHE A 297 -10.95 7.27 -21.31
CA PHE A 297 -11.29 6.44 -20.16
C PHE A 297 -12.79 6.46 -19.81
N LEU A 298 -13.52 7.51 -20.21
CA LEU A 298 -14.98 7.59 -20.02
C LEU A 298 -15.75 6.73 -21.02
N LYS A 299 -15.12 6.31 -22.13
CA LYS A 299 -15.74 5.54 -23.22
C LYS A 299 -15.56 4.03 -23.06
N LEU A 300 -14.69 3.59 -22.16
CA LEU A 300 -14.39 2.18 -21.94
C LEU A 300 -15.61 1.43 -21.39
N ARG A 301 -15.86 0.21 -21.90
CA ARG A 301 -16.98 -0.62 -21.43
C ARG A 301 -16.73 -1.13 -19.99
N THR A 302 -17.75 -1.05 -19.15
CA THR A 302 -17.73 -1.44 -17.72
C THR A 302 -18.19 -2.88 -17.47
N GLY A 303 -18.38 -3.69 -18.51
CA GLY A 303 -18.94 -5.04 -18.40
C GLY A 303 -20.45 -5.06 -18.19
N GLY A 304 -20.96 -6.21 -17.75
CA GLY A 304 -22.38 -6.46 -17.54
C GLY A 304 -23.16 -6.79 -18.81
N PRO A 305 -24.47 -7.10 -18.68
CA PRO A 305 -25.29 -7.54 -19.81
C PRO A 305 -25.39 -6.54 -20.96
N ALA A 306 -25.36 -5.23 -20.66
CA ALA A 306 -25.45 -4.17 -21.68
C ALA A 306 -24.20 -4.04 -22.55
N ASN A 307 -23.06 -4.57 -22.10
CA ASN A 307 -21.78 -4.53 -22.80
C ASN A 307 -21.33 -5.92 -23.25
N ASP A 308 -22.27 -6.87 -23.41
CA ASP A 308 -21.99 -8.27 -23.77
C ASP A 308 -20.98 -8.97 -22.86
N TRP A 309 -20.92 -8.56 -21.58
CA TRP A 309 -19.94 -9.05 -20.62
C TRP A 309 -18.49 -8.77 -21.00
N LEU A 310 -18.24 -7.77 -21.85
CA LEU A 310 -16.91 -7.30 -22.19
C LEU A 310 -16.55 -6.06 -21.37
N VAL A 311 -15.35 -6.08 -20.81
CA VAL A 311 -14.76 -4.98 -20.04
C VAL A 311 -13.55 -4.47 -20.78
N ASP A 312 -13.51 -3.19 -21.13
CA ASP A 312 -12.34 -2.60 -21.77
C ASP A 312 -11.34 -2.10 -20.75
N ALA A 313 -10.07 -2.19 -21.12
CA ALA A 313 -8.97 -1.61 -20.36
C ALA A 313 -7.86 -1.12 -21.27
N VAL A 314 -7.16 -0.10 -20.79
CA VAL A 314 -5.86 0.32 -21.31
C VAL A 314 -4.78 -0.37 -20.51
N VAL A 315 -3.95 -1.16 -21.17
CA VAL A 315 -2.80 -1.82 -20.54
C VAL A 315 -1.54 -1.06 -20.92
N VAL A 316 -0.82 -0.56 -19.92
CA VAL A 316 0.47 0.09 -20.08
C VAL A 316 1.55 -0.77 -19.46
N ARG A 317 2.66 -0.96 -20.17
CA ARG A 317 3.82 -1.70 -19.66
C ARG A 317 5.11 -0.96 -19.96
N ASN A 318 6.03 -1.01 -19.01
CA ASN A 318 7.36 -0.42 -19.19
C ASN A 318 8.30 -1.35 -20.00
N GLY A 319 9.16 -0.77 -20.83
CA GLY A 319 10.22 -1.45 -21.57
C GLY A 319 9.76 -2.03 -22.92
N LYS A 320 9.16 -3.21 -22.93
CA LYS A 320 8.90 -3.96 -24.17
C LYS A 320 7.62 -3.46 -24.86
N ALA A 321 7.69 -2.96 -26.09
CA ALA A 321 6.50 -2.61 -26.88
C ALA A 321 5.64 -3.84 -27.18
N PHE A 322 4.31 -3.69 -27.19
CA PHE A 322 3.37 -4.73 -27.60
C PHE A 322 3.57 -5.05 -29.08
N ALA A 323 3.73 -6.33 -29.41
CA ALA A 323 3.96 -6.77 -30.79
C ALA A 323 2.81 -6.37 -31.73
N ALA A 324 1.57 -6.31 -31.21
CA ALA A 324 0.39 -5.95 -31.98
C ALA A 324 0.34 -4.47 -32.38
N THR A 325 0.82 -3.55 -31.53
CA THR A 325 0.69 -2.10 -31.74
C THR A 325 2.00 -1.40 -32.01
N GLY A 326 3.14 -2.03 -31.69
CA GLY A 326 4.45 -1.37 -31.66
C GLY A 326 4.59 -0.31 -30.56
N ARG A 327 3.57 -0.15 -29.70
CA ARG A 327 3.53 0.85 -28.62
C ARG A 327 3.71 0.18 -27.26
N ASN A 328 4.05 0.98 -26.24
CA ASN A 328 4.15 0.53 -24.85
C ASN A 328 2.79 0.44 -24.13
N TRP A 329 1.71 0.76 -24.84
CA TRP A 329 0.34 0.65 -24.38
C TRP A 329 -0.56 0.05 -25.48
N LEU A 330 -1.69 -0.52 -25.06
CA LEU A 330 -2.78 -0.92 -25.96
C LEU A 330 -4.13 -0.86 -25.25
N VAL A 331 -5.20 -0.78 -26.04
CA VAL A 331 -6.56 -1.01 -25.57
C VAL A 331 -6.91 -2.48 -25.81
N THR A 332 -7.45 -3.15 -24.80
CA THR A 332 -7.92 -4.54 -24.92
C THR A 332 -9.24 -4.73 -24.18
N SER A 333 -9.86 -5.88 -24.38
CA SER A 333 -11.12 -6.25 -23.75
C SER A 333 -10.96 -7.58 -23.02
N PHE A 334 -11.51 -7.67 -21.82
CA PHE A 334 -11.57 -8.87 -21.00
C PHE A 334 -12.99 -9.40 -20.94
N GLU A 335 -13.15 -10.72 -21.00
CA GLU A 335 -14.43 -11.37 -20.77
C GLU A 335 -14.73 -11.44 -19.27
N GLN A 336 -15.83 -10.81 -18.86
CA GLN A 336 -16.35 -10.91 -17.51
C GLN A 336 -17.03 -12.27 -17.33
N ALA A 337 -16.49 -13.09 -16.44
CA ALA A 337 -17.08 -14.37 -16.11
C ALA A 337 -18.54 -14.21 -15.68
N ARG A 338 -19.46 -14.85 -16.41
CA ARG A 338 -20.88 -14.91 -16.03
C ARG A 338 -20.95 -15.62 -14.68
N ARG A 339 -21.43 -14.92 -13.65
CA ARG A 339 -21.67 -15.52 -12.34
C ARG A 339 -22.73 -16.60 -12.53
N GLN A 340 -22.32 -17.86 -12.72
CA GLN A 340 -23.25 -18.98 -12.63
C GLN A 340 -23.86 -18.88 -11.23
N LYS A 341 -25.20 -18.80 -11.16
CA LYS A 341 -25.91 -18.93 -9.89
C LYS A 341 -25.38 -20.21 -9.22
N ARG A 342 -24.55 -20.07 -8.19
CA ARG A 342 -24.20 -21.18 -7.31
C ARG A 342 -25.54 -21.76 -6.86
N ARG A 343 -25.90 -22.93 -7.39
CA ARG A 343 -27.00 -23.73 -6.85
C ARG A 343 -26.65 -23.92 -5.38
N LYS A 344 -27.42 -23.29 -4.49
CA LYS A 344 -27.42 -23.65 -3.07
C LYS A 344 -27.65 -25.16 -3.04
N ARG A 345 -26.62 -25.91 -2.66
CA ARG A 345 -26.76 -27.29 -2.20
C ARG A 345 -26.69 -27.26 -0.70
#